data_AF-A0A1Z5JVF9-F1
#
_entry.id   AF-A0A1Z5JVF9-F1
#
_cell.length_a   1.000
_cell.length_b   1.000
_cell.length_c   1.000
_cell.angle_alpha   90.00
_cell.angle_beta   90.00
_cell.angle_gamma   90.00
#
_symmetry.space_group_name_H-M   'P 1'
#
loop_
_entity.id
_entity.type
_entity.pdbx_description
1 polymer ?
#
loop_
_entity_poly.entity_id
_entity_poly.type
_entity_poly.pdbx_seq_one_letter_code
_entity_poly.pdbx_strand_id
1 'polypeptide(L)'
;MVTVRKQDNLQNGDIPILPTVLIGAGMMHATFLFLQTRVPSWKAAKEFCIHAATEDCLRPDLMAFQCISGMVFVVCAVLGIYAWYGTRSCHSQQRLFAKLPVAQWLTLWNLTYQIWDFGISFVIPEFKQPILFAHHAAAATVAYAALRYNMLGYYAIFFMGLSEVSSIFLVVIDLGRYIPPEPGTLYDTFVNQVCAPLFVVTFFYYRVILWWYPITVNLLKDVSDGLKKSKTSQWVMYLLLLLDVPMGFLQLYWMALIVQTLHAQMS
;
A
#
# COMPACT_ATOMS: atom_id res chain seq x y z
N MET A 1 -21.07 -17.91 -19.91
CA MET A 1 -19.68 -18.32 -20.25
C MET A 1 -19.08 -17.18 -21.06
N VAL A 2 -18.45 -16.20 -20.41
CA VAL A 2 -17.81 -15.07 -21.11
C VAL A 2 -16.43 -15.54 -21.52
N THR A 3 -16.26 -15.83 -22.80
CA THR A 3 -14.96 -16.11 -23.42
C THR A 3 -14.05 -14.90 -23.22
N VAL A 4 -13.02 -15.07 -22.40
CA VAL A 4 -11.89 -14.15 -22.25
C VAL A 4 -11.25 -14.02 -23.64
N ARG A 5 -11.60 -12.96 -24.38
CA ARG A 5 -10.98 -12.63 -25.67
C ARG A 5 -9.54 -12.22 -25.41
N LYS A 6 -8.60 -13.01 -25.95
CA LYS A 6 -7.27 -12.61 -26.45
C LYS A 6 -6.63 -11.44 -25.67
N GLN A 7 -6.13 -11.74 -24.48
CA GLN A 7 -5.09 -10.94 -23.81
C GLN A 7 -3.68 -11.51 -24.11
N ASP A 8 -3.54 -12.22 -25.24
CA ASP A 8 -2.38 -13.04 -25.59
C ASP A 8 -1.17 -12.25 -26.11
N ASN A 9 -1.27 -10.91 -26.25
CA ASN A 9 -0.18 -10.09 -26.79
C ASN A 9 0.67 -9.35 -25.75
N LEU A 10 0.40 -9.50 -24.44
CA LEU A 10 1.26 -8.99 -23.36
C LEU A 10 2.06 -10.09 -22.64
N GLN A 11 1.95 -11.35 -23.07
CA GLN A 11 2.40 -12.51 -22.28
C GLN A 11 3.84 -13.00 -22.52
N ASN A 12 4.64 -12.40 -23.41
CA ASN A 12 5.97 -12.95 -23.76
C ASN A 12 7.17 -12.06 -23.45
N GLY A 13 6.98 -10.86 -22.88
CA GLY A 13 8.09 -10.07 -22.36
C GLY A 13 8.19 -10.23 -20.86
N ASP A 14 9.22 -10.92 -20.36
CA ASP A 14 9.58 -10.80 -18.95
C ASP A 14 9.83 -9.30 -18.68
N ILE A 15 8.96 -8.68 -17.87
CA ILE A 15 9.17 -7.30 -17.43
C ILE A 15 10.55 -7.28 -16.76
N PRO A 16 11.49 -6.43 -17.20
CA PRO A 16 12.78 -6.36 -16.57
C PRO A 16 12.61 -5.65 -15.21
N ILE A 17 12.23 -6.43 -14.19
CA ILE A 17 11.73 -5.94 -12.90
C ILE A 17 12.66 -4.89 -12.32
N LEU A 18 13.96 -5.20 -12.21
CA LEU A 18 14.94 -4.32 -11.56
C LEU A 18 15.07 -2.95 -12.25
N PRO A 19 15.40 -2.84 -13.56
CA PRO A 19 15.50 -1.53 -14.18
C PRO A 19 14.16 -0.78 -14.18
N THR A 20 13.02 -1.45 -14.37
CA THR A 20 11.71 -0.78 -14.30
C THR A 20 11.43 -0.21 -12.91
N VAL A 21 11.73 -0.97 -11.86
CA VAL A 21 11.58 -0.53 -10.46
C VAL A 21 12.52 0.64 -10.15
N LEU A 22 13.79 0.58 -10.54
CA LEU A 22 14.77 1.63 -10.28
C LEU A 22 14.42 2.93 -11.03
N ILE A 23 13.98 2.83 -12.28
CA ILE A 23 13.52 4.00 -13.05
C ILE A 23 12.29 4.60 -12.36
N GLY A 24 11.29 3.79 -12.01
CA GLY A 24 10.09 4.27 -11.34
C GLY A 24 10.38 4.94 -9.99
N ALA A 25 11.23 4.34 -9.16
CA ALA A 25 11.64 4.90 -7.87
C ALA A 25 12.46 6.19 -8.06
N GLY A 26 13.32 6.24 -9.07
CA GLY A 26 14.05 7.47 -9.46
C GLY A 26 13.11 8.59 -9.89
N MET A 27 12.07 8.28 -10.67
CA MET A 27 11.03 9.25 -11.07
C MET A 27 10.23 9.75 -9.86
N MET A 28 9.85 8.87 -8.93
CA MET A 28 9.20 9.26 -7.68
C MET A 28 10.10 10.19 -6.87
N HIS A 29 11.39 9.87 -6.72
CA HIS A 29 12.34 10.71 -6.01
C HIS A 29 12.60 12.06 -6.68
N ALA A 30 12.71 12.11 -8.01
CA ALA A 30 12.81 13.37 -8.73
C ALA A 30 11.54 14.23 -8.56
N THR A 31 10.36 13.59 -8.58
CA THR A 31 9.08 14.25 -8.32
C THR A 31 9.01 14.79 -6.89
N PHE A 32 9.54 14.04 -5.91
CA PHE A 32 9.61 14.45 -4.51
C PHE A 32 10.41 15.74 -4.36
N LEU A 33 11.64 15.75 -4.90
CA LEU A 33 12.51 16.93 -4.88
C LEU A 33 11.88 18.11 -5.60
N PHE A 34 11.21 17.87 -6.74
CA PHE A 34 10.47 18.91 -7.45
C PHE A 34 9.34 19.50 -6.59
N LEU A 35 8.49 18.66 -5.99
CA LEU A 35 7.37 19.09 -5.17
C LEU A 35 7.83 19.89 -3.94
N GLN A 36 8.95 19.53 -3.32
CA GLN A 36 9.52 20.29 -2.21
C GLN A 36 9.82 21.75 -2.58
N THR A 37 10.10 22.04 -3.85
CA THR A 37 10.37 23.41 -4.34
C THR A 37 9.14 24.15 -4.85
N ARG A 38 8.01 23.44 -5.06
CA ARG A 38 6.83 23.98 -5.77
C ARG A 38 5.58 24.06 -4.93
N VAL A 39 5.40 23.14 -3.99
CA VAL A 39 4.18 23.12 -3.18
C VAL A 39 4.31 24.20 -2.11
N PRO A 40 3.27 25.03 -1.90
CA PRO A 40 3.29 26.03 -0.84
C PRO A 40 3.65 25.38 0.48
N SER A 41 4.70 25.90 1.11
CA SER A 41 5.12 25.45 2.41
C SER A 41 4.15 26.03 3.44
N TRP A 42 3.15 25.23 3.81
CA TRP A 42 2.28 25.56 4.93
C TRP A 42 3.02 25.33 6.26
N LYS A 43 2.57 26.05 7.30
CA LYS A 43 3.13 25.90 8.64
C LYS A 43 2.78 24.53 9.19
N ALA A 44 3.80 23.75 9.54
CA ALA A 44 3.59 22.44 10.12
C ALA A 44 3.10 22.54 11.57
N ALA A 45 2.52 21.45 12.10
CA ALA A 45 2.22 21.35 13.52
C ALA A 45 3.51 21.47 14.35
N LYS A 46 3.39 22.00 15.58
CA LYS A 46 4.54 22.35 16.43
C LYS A 46 5.47 21.17 16.70
N GLU A 47 4.91 19.97 16.86
CA GLU A 47 5.66 18.74 17.08
C GLU A 47 6.57 18.35 15.89
N PHE A 48 6.27 18.81 14.68
CA PHE A 48 7.07 18.58 13.47
C PHE A 48 8.08 19.71 13.20
N CYS A 49 8.13 20.73 14.06
CA CYS A 49 9.06 21.86 13.95
C CYS A 49 10.45 21.56 14.49
N ILE A 50 10.63 20.52 15.30
CA ILE A 50 11.90 20.19 15.97
C ILE A 50 13.03 19.98 14.95
N HIS A 51 12.67 19.54 13.75
CA HIS A 51 13.59 19.27 12.65
C HIS A 51 13.44 20.26 11.48
N ALA A 52 12.68 21.36 11.67
CA ALA A 52 12.52 22.35 10.62
C ALA A 52 13.80 23.17 10.46
N ALA A 53 14.26 23.32 9.20
CA ALA A 53 15.45 24.10 8.86
C ALA A 53 15.21 25.62 8.87
N THR A 54 13.95 26.06 8.97
CA THR A 54 13.53 27.46 8.81
C THR A 54 12.85 27.96 10.09
N GLU A 55 13.04 29.24 10.41
CA GLU A 55 12.36 29.91 11.53
C GLU A 55 10.83 29.83 11.40
N ASP A 56 10.32 29.74 10.17
CA ASP A 56 8.89 29.65 9.85
C ASP A 56 8.28 28.25 10.04
N CYS A 57 9.05 27.25 10.47
CA CYS A 57 8.62 25.85 10.63
C CYS A 57 7.92 25.28 9.39
N LEU A 58 8.62 25.34 8.26
CA LEU A 58 8.14 24.82 7.00
C LEU A 58 8.59 23.37 6.79
N ARG A 59 7.65 22.48 6.44
CA ARG A 59 7.89 21.04 6.17
C ARG A 59 7.39 20.60 4.79
N PRO A 60 7.97 21.13 3.69
CA PRO A 60 7.56 20.77 2.34
C PRO A 60 7.88 19.31 1.98
N ASP A 61 8.79 18.67 2.71
CA ASP A 61 9.11 17.25 2.62
C ASP A 61 7.93 16.35 3.01
N LEU A 62 7.23 16.66 4.10
CA LEU A 62 6.06 15.89 4.55
C LEU A 62 4.92 15.96 3.53
N MET A 63 4.67 17.15 2.97
CA MET A 63 3.65 17.34 1.93
C MET A 63 4.05 16.64 0.62
N ALA A 64 5.29 16.81 0.16
CA ALA A 64 5.78 16.16 -1.06
C ALA A 64 5.70 14.63 -0.96
N PHE A 65 6.01 14.06 0.21
CA PHE A 65 5.84 12.64 0.48
C PHE A 65 4.38 12.22 0.33
N GLN A 66 3.46 12.91 1.02
CA GLN A 66 2.03 12.58 0.99
C GLN A 66 1.43 12.68 -0.42
N CYS A 67 1.88 13.63 -1.26
CA CYS A 67 1.45 13.70 -2.66
C CYS A 67 1.85 12.45 -3.46
N ILE A 68 3.07 11.94 -3.28
CA ILE A 68 3.55 10.76 -3.98
C ILE A 68 2.83 9.50 -3.47
N SER A 69 2.76 9.34 -2.16
CA SER A 69 2.05 8.21 -1.54
C SER A 69 0.59 8.18 -1.95
N GLY A 70 -0.09 9.33 -1.90
CA GLY A 70 -1.48 9.47 -2.36
C GLY A 70 -1.67 9.08 -3.82
N MET A 71 -0.79 9.54 -4.73
CA MET A 71 -0.84 9.16 -6.14
C MET A 71 -0.72 7.64 -6.32
N VAL A 72 0.23 7.00 -5.64
CA VAL A 72 0.42 5.55 -5.74
C VAL A 72 -0.78 4.80 -5.17
N PHE A 73 -1.24 5.16 -3.97
CA PHE A 73 -2.38 4.47 -3.34
C PHE A 73 -3.64 4.59 -4.17
N VAL A 74 -3.90 5.74 -4.82
CA VAL A 74 -5.02 5.89 -5.75
C VAL A 74 -4.88 4.94 -6.94
N VAL A 75 -3.70 4.85 -7.56
CA VAL A 75 -3.46 3.92 -8.68
C VAL A 75 -3.67 2.46 -8.23
N CYS A 76 -3.06 2.05 -7.12
CA CYS A 76 -3.17 0.69 -6.58
C CYS A 76 -4.61 0.33 -6.21
N ALA A 77 -5.32 1.22 -5.52
CA ALA A 77 -6.72 1.01 -5.11
C ALA A 77 -7.66 0.95 -6.31
N VAL A 78 -7.52 1.84 -7.30
CA VAL A 78 -8.36 1.84 -8.50
C VAL A 78 -8.16 0.56 -9.29
N LEU A 79 -6.91 0.15 -9.52
CA LEU A 79 -6.61 -1.11 -10.21
C LEU A 79 -7.10 -2.33 -9.40
N GLY A 80 -6.97 -2.29 -8.08
CA GLY A 80 -7.45 -3.32 -7.16
C GLY A 80 -8.96 -3.49 -7.21
N ILE A 81 -9.71 -2.38 -7.08
CA ILE A 81 -11.18 -2.35 -7.16
C ILE A 81 -11.63 -2.84 -8.54
N TYR A 82 -11.04 -2.32 -9.61
CA TYR A 82 -11.37 -2.73 -10.98
C TYR A 82 -11.15 -4.23 -11.19
N ALA A 83 -9.99 -4.76 -10.78
CA ALA A 83 -9.69 -6.17 -10.91
C ALA A 83 -10.64 -7.04 -10.08
N TRP A 84 -10.87 -6.66 -8.82
CA TRP A 84 -11.63 -7.46 -7.85
C TRP A 84 -13.12 -7.50 -8.16
N TYR A 85 -13.75 -6.33 -8.36
CA TYR A 85 -15.20 -6.23 -8.55
C TYR A 85 -15.59 -6.21 -10.03
N GLY A 86 -14.74 -5.69 -10.91
CA GLY A 86 -15.05 -5.50 -12.32
C GLY A 86 -14.78 -6.72 -13.21
N THR A 87 -13.69 -7.47 -12.97
CA THR A 87 -13.24 -8.47 -13.96
C THR A 87 -13.73 -9.91 -13.71
N ARG A 88 -14.30 -10.25 -12.55
CA ARG A 88 -14.68 -11.64 -12.13
C ARG A 88 -13.58 -12.71 -12.31
N SER A 89 -12.37 -12.32 -12.69
CA SER A 89 -11.19 -13.18 -12.96
C SER A 89 -10.69 -13.91 -11.72
N CYS A 90 -11.23 -13.57 -10.55
CA CYS A 90 -10.74 -13.94 -9.24
C CYS A 90 -11.40 -15.20 -8.64
N HIS A 91 -12.32 -15.86 -9.35
CA HIS A 91 -13.14 -16.95 -8.78
C HIS A 91 -12.63 -18.38 -9.02
N SER A 92 -11.44 -18.59 -9.56
CA SER A 92 -10.97 -19.92 -10.00
C SER A 92 -10.13 -20.66 -8.96
N GLN A 93 -10.04 -21.98 -9.10
CA GLN A 93 -9.17 -22.89 -8.32
C GLN A 93 -7.66 -22.64 -8.52
N GLN A 94 -7.27 -21.61 -9.29
CA GLN A 94 -5.89 -21.32 -9.68
C GLN A 94 -5.35 -20.02 -9.07
N ARG A 95 -5.91 -19.56 -7.94
CA ARG A 95 -5.54 -18.28 -7.28
C ARG A 95 -4.04 -18.06 -7.10
N LEU A 96 -3.29 -19.13 -6.80
CA LEU A 96 -1.85 -19.09 -6.56
C LEU A 96 -0.99 -18.88 -7.81
N PHE A 97 -1.39 -19.41 -8.96
CA PHE A 97 -0.55 -19.48 -10.17
C PHE A 97 -1.19 -18.82 -11.39
N ALA A 98 -2.39 -18.24 -11.24
CA ALA A 98 -3.05 -17.51 -12.30
C ALA A 98 -2.22 -16.27 -12.68
N LYS A 99 -1.84 -16.21 -13.95
CA LYS A 99 -1.22 -15.03 -14.54
C LYS A 99 -2.29 -14.00 -14.84
N LEU A 100 -2.34 -12.94 -14.03
CA LEU A 100 -3.28 -11.84 -14.20
C LEU A 100 -2.50 -10.58 -14.56
N PRO A 101 -2.59 -10.05 -15.79
CA PRO A 101 -1.82 -8.87 -16.20
C PRO A 101 -2.03 -7.66 -15.30
N VAL A 102 -3.27 -7.43 -14.84
CA VAL A 102 -3.58 -6.35 -13.90
C VAL A 102 -2.86 -6.52 -12.57
N ALA A 103 -2.72 -7.75 -12.07
CA ALA A 103 -2.00 -8.02 -10.85
C ALA A 103 -0.51 -7.76 -11.01
N GLN A 104 0.08 -8.09 -12.16
CA GLN A 104 1.50 -7.80 -12.43
C GLN A 104 1.79 -6.30 -12.41
N TRP A 105 0.97 -5.49 -13.09
CA TRP A 105 1.12 -4.03 -13.07
C TRP A 105 0.94 -3.46 -11.67
N LEU A 106 -0.07 -3.91 -10.95
CA LEU A 106 -0.37 -3.49 -9.58
C LEU A 106 0.78 -3.84 -8.62
N THR A 107 1.30 -5.07 -8.69
CA THR A 107 2.46 -5.50 -7.90
C THR A 107 3.71 -4.71 -8.25
N LEU A 108 3.91 -4.36 -9.52
CA LEU A 108 5.05 -3.55 -9.95
C LEU A 108 4.99 -2.14 -9.36
N TRP A 109 3.82 -1.48 -9.44
CA TRP A 109 3.62 -0.17 -8.79
C TRP A 109 3.85 -0.24 -7.28
N ASN A 110 3.30 -1.26 -6.62
CA ASN A 110 3.48 -1.43 -5.19
C ASN A 110 4.96 -1.67 -4.85
N LEU A 111 5.65 -2.58 -5.54
CA LEU A 111 7.09 -2.82 -5.33
C LEU A 111 7.94 -1.56 -5.50
N THR A 112 7.70 -0.80 -6.57
CA THR A 112 8.40 0.46 -6.83
C THR A 112 8.19 1.44 -5.68
N TYR A 113 6.95 1.58 -5.21
CA TYR A 113 6.64 2.44 -4.08
C TYR A 113 7.28 1.95 -2.78
N GLN A 114 7.18 0.67 -2.43
CA GLN A 114 7.77 0.16 -1.19
C GLN A 114 9.29 0.36 -1.14
N ILE A 115 9.99 0.22 -2.27
CA ILE A 115 11.43 0.49 -2.35
C ILE A 115 11.73 1.98 -2.18
N TRP A 116 10.96 2.85 -2.85
CA TRP A 116 11.11 4.30 -2.72
C TRP A 116 10.79 4.78 -1.30
N ASP A 117 9.68 4.31 -0.72
CA ASP A 117 9.19 4.66 0.62
C ASP A 117 10.18 4.21 1.71
N PHE A 118 10.69 2.98 1.60
CA PHE A 118 11.75 2.48 2.48
C PHE A 118 13.00 3.35 2.42
N GLY A 119 13.41 3.79 1.22
CA GLY A 119 14.57 4.66 1.02
C GLY A 119 14.35 6.06 1.61
N ILE A 120 13.22 6.71 1.29
CA ILE A 120 12.95 8.08 1.74
C ILE A 120 12.68 8.14 3.26
N SER A 121 12.24 7.04 3.87
CA SER A 121 12.07 6.93 5.33
C SER A 121 13.39 7.07 6.11
N PHE A 122 14.56 6.87 5.49
CA PHE A 122 15.85 7.21 6.11
C PHE A 122 16.17 8.71 6.10
N VAL A 123 15.49 9.48 5.25
CA VAL A 123 15.70 10.91 5.09
C VAL A 123 14.78 11.69 6.02
N ILE A 124 13.48 11.34 6.04
CA ILE A 124 12.45 12.06 6.81
C ILE A 124 12.42 11.52 8.25
N PRO A 125 12.77 12.33 9.28
CA PRO A 125 12.89 11.85 10.66
C PRO A 125 11.62 11.18 11.22
N GLU A 126 10.45 11.70 10.88
CA GLU A 126 9.14 11.22 11.34
C GLU A 126 8.87 9.77 10.93
N PHE A 127 9.46 9.32 9.83
CA PHE A 127 9.24 8.01 9.24
C PHE A 127 10.27 6.96 9.69
N LYS A 128 11.23 7.34 10.56
CA LYS A 128 12.30 6.46 11.06
C LYS A 128 11.82 5.49 12.15
N GLN A 129 10.65 4.90 11.97
CA GLN A 129 10.09 3.94 12.91
C GLN A 129 10.44 2.51 12.47
N PRO A 130 11.08 1.68 13.32
CA PRO A 130 11.47 0.31 12.95
C PRO A 130 10.31 -0.54 12.43
N ILE A 131 9.11 -0.34 12.97
CA ILE A 131 7.90 -1.05 12.55
C ILE A 131 7.48 -0.71 11.12
N LEU A 132 7.69 0.54 10.67
CA LEU A 132 7.42 0.97 9.30
C LEU A 132 8.46 0.36 8.34
N PHE A 133 9.74 0.41 8.69
CA PHE A 133 10.79 -0.24 7.89
C PHE A 133 10.54 -1.73 7.70
N ALA A 134 10.18 -2.44 8.78
CA ALA A 134 9.85 -3.86 8.71
C ALA A 134 8.63 -4.12 7.80
N HIS A 135 7.60 -3.28 7.90
CA HIS A 135 6.41 -3.35 7.05
C HIS A 135 6.75 -3.17 5.56
N HIS A 136 7.46 -2.10 5.20
CA HIS A 136 7.82 -1.80 3.82
C HIS A 136 8.76 -2.85 3.23
N ALA A 137 9.73 -3.34 4.02
CA ALA A 137 10.62 -4.42 3.60
C ALA A 137 9.86 -5.74 3.36
N ALA A 138 8.90 -6.10 4.23
CA ALA A 138 8.06 -7.28 4.04
C ALA A 138 7.16 -7.14 2.80
N ALA A 139 6.51 -6.00 2.63
CA ALA A 139 5.66 -5.72 1.46
C ALA A 139 6.47 -5.77 0.14
N ALA A 140 7.63 -5.12 0.10
CA ALA A 140 8.54 -5.17 -1.05
C ALA A 140 9.00 -6.61 -1.34
N THR A 141 9.33 -7.38 -0.31
CA THR A 141 9.76 -8.78 -0.45
C THR A 141 8.67 -9.64 -1.08
N VAL A 142 7.42 -9.52 -0.61
CA VAL A 142 6.27 -10.23 -1.18
C VAL A 142 6.00 -9.79 -2.62
N ALA A 143 6.05 -8.49 -2.89
CA ALA A 143 5.82 -7.95 -4.24
C ALA A 143 6.88 -8.41 -5.25
N TYR A 144 8.16 -8.38 -4.85
CA TYR A 144 9.25 -8.89 -5.66
C TYR A 144 9.10 -10.40 -5.94
N ALA A 145 8.80 -11.19 -4.91
CA ALA A 145 8.60 -12.63 -5.07
C ALA A 145 7.40 -12.94 -6.00
N ALA A 146 6.29 -12.22 -5.85
CA ALA A 146 5.12 -12.36 -6.71
C ALA A 146 5.43 -12.09 -8.19
N LEU A 147 6.18 -11.03 -8.50
CA LEU A 147 6.61 -10.71 -9.86
C LEU A 147 7.62 -11.73 -10.39
N ARG A 148 8.69 -12.01 -9.63
CA ARG A 148 9.81 -12.84 -10.07
C ARG A 148 9.37 -14.27 -10.41
N TYR A 149 8.43 -14.80 -9.67
CA TYR A 149 7.91 -16.16 -9.83
C TYR A 149 6.57 -16.21 -10.56
N ASN A 150 5.99 -15.05 -10.90
CA ASN A 150 4.68 -14.92 -11.54
C ASN A 150 3.59 -15.73 -10.80
N MET A 151 3.57 -15.56 -9.49
CA MET A 151 2.65 -16.20 -8.57
C MET A 151 1.78 -15.13 -7.90
N LEU A 152 0.69 -15.59 -7.27
CA LEU A 152 -0.17 -14.78 -6.41
C LEU A 152 -1.00 -13.72 -7.12
N GLY A 153 -1.29 -13.86 -8.41
CA GLY A 153 -2.07 -12.86 -9.14
C GLY A 153 -3.37 -12.49 -8.41
N TYR A 154 -4.11 -13.48 -7.90
CA TYR A 154 -5.32 -13.24 -7.10
C TYR A 154 -5.04 -12.48 -5.79
N TYR A 155 -4.03 -12.92 -5.05
CA TYR A 155 -3.71 -12.38 -3.72
C TYR A 155 -3.08 -10.98 -3.80
N ALA A 156 -2.30 -10.71 -4.85
CA ALA A 156 -1.72 -9.40 -5.12
C ALA A 156 -2.79 -8.33 -5.33
N ILE A 157 -3.88 -8.64 -6.06
CA ILE A 157 -5.02 -7.72 -6.24
C ILE A 157 -5.58 -7.28 -4.89
N PHE A 158 -5.65 -8.19 -3.92
CA PHE A 158 -6.09 -7.86 -2.58
C PHE A 158 -5.02 -7.10 -1.78
N PHE A 159 -3.85 -7.73 -1.56
CA PHE A 159 -2.83 -7.24 -0.61
C PHE A 159 -2.12 -5.97 -1.06
N MET A 160 -2.03 -5.72 -2.36
CA MET A 160 -1.32 -4.56 -2.93
C MET A 160 -2.28 -3.59 -3.62
N GLY A 161 -3.59 -3.88 -3.59
CA GLY A 161 -4.63 -3.12 -4.27
C GLY A 161 -5.75 -2.73 -3.33
N LEU A 162 -6.63 -3.68 -2.99
CA LEU A 162 -7.77 -3.40 -2.13
C LEU A 162 -7.40 -2.93 -0.73
N SER A 163 -6.32 -3.47 -0.16
CA SER A 163 -5.78 -2.98 1.12
C SER A 163 -5.43 -1.49 1.07
N GLU A 164 -5.04 -0.96 -0.09
CA GLU A 164 -4.63 0.43 -0.26
C GLU A 164 -5.80 1.41 -0.34
N VAL A 165 -7.04 0.92 -0.43
CA VAL A 165 -8.24 1.78 -0.41
C VAL A 165 -8.28 2.63 0.86
N SER A 166 -7.97 2.04 2.02
CA SER A 166 -7.90 2.79 3.27
C SER A 166 -6.74 3.78 3.28
N SER A 167 -5.62 3.45 2.62
CA SER A 167 -4.42 4.29 2.57
C SER A 167 -4.68 5.63 1.87
N ILE A 168 -5.61 5.69 0.91
CA ILE A 168 -6.02 6.95 0.27
C ILE A 168 -6.52 7.95 1.31
N PHE A 169 -7.38 7.50 2.22
CA PHE A 169 -7.94 8.35 3.27
C PHE A 169 -6.90 8.66 4.34
N LEU A 170 -6.03 7.68 4.65
CA LEU A 170 -4.93 7.86 5.60
C LEU A 170 -3.97 8.98 5.19
N VAL A 171 -3.59 9.05 3.90
CA VAL A 171 -2.72 10.12 3.38
C VAL A 171 -3.29 11.51 3.68
N VAL A 172 -4.61 11.69 3.56
CA VAL A 172 -5.27 12.97 3.85
C VAL A 172 -5.28 13.25 5.35
N ILE A 173 -5.51 12.23 6.19
CA ILE A 173 -5.49 12.35 7.65
C ILE A 173 -4.09 12.70 8.14
N ASP A 174 -3.06 12.02 7.62
CA ASP A 174 -1.67 12.29 7.95
C ASP A 174 -1.27 13.69 7.50
N LEU A 175 -1.73 14.15 6.34
CA LEU A 175 -1.52 15.52 5.91
C LEU A 175 -2.20 16.52 6.86
N GLY A 176 -3.41 16.23 7.33
CA GLY A 176 -4.11 17.01 8.35
C GLY A 176 -3.41 16.99 9.71
N ARG A 177 -2.64 15.94 10.02
CA ARG A 177 -1.79 15.89 11.20
C ARG A 177 -0.55 16.76 11.03
N TYR A 178 0.12 16.69 9.88
CA TYR A 178 1.33 17.47 9.62
C TYR A 178 1.03 18.96 9.47
N ILE A 179 -0.09 19.27 8.81
CA ILE A 179 -0.56 20.62 8.55
C ILE A 179 -2.01 20.70 9.05
N PRO A 180 -2.20 21.04 10.34
CA PRO A 180 -3.49 21.10 10.98
C PRO A 180 -4.45 22.05 10.24
N PRO A 181 -5.66 21.59 9.89
CA PRO A 181 -6.66 22.46 9.31
C PRO A 181 -7.14 23.50 10.32
N GLU A 182 -7.48 24.70 9.85
CA GLU A 182 -8.15 25.69 10.69
C GLU A 182 -9.61 25.24 10.97
N PRO A 183 -10.07 25.29 12.23
CA PRO A 183 -11.41 24.82 12.59
C PRO A 183 -12.52 25.49 11.76
N GLY A 184 -13.46 24.69 11.26
CA GLY A 184 -14.61 25.17 10.49
C GLY A 184 -14.31 25.45 9.01
N THR A 185 -13.09 25.22 8.54
CA THR A 185 -12.78 25.27 7.10
C THR A 185 -13.29 24.04 6.35
N LEU A 186 -13.35 24.13 5.02
CA LEU A 186 -13.64 22.96 4.18
C LEU A 186 -12.57 21.87 4.35
N TYR A 187 -11.31 22.26 4.57
CA TYR A 187 -10.22 21.30 4.79
C TYR A 187 -10.41 20.54 6.12
N ASP A 188 -10.78 21.24 7.20
CA ASP A 188 -11.13 20.63 8.48
C ASP A 188 -12.28 19.62 8.34
N THR A 189 -13.36 20.04 7.67
CA THR A 189 -14.52 19.18 7.39
C THR A 189 -14.10 17.95 6.59
N PHE A 190 -13.29 18.13 5.54
CA PHE A 190 -12.86 17.03 4.68
C PHE A 190 -11.98 16.02 5.43
N VAL A 191 -11.01 16.48 6.22
CA VAL A 191 -10.11 15.61 7.00
C VAL A 191 -10.91 14.87 8.08
N ASN A 192 -11.63 15.60 8.94
CA ASN A 192 -12.19 15.06 10.18
C ASN A 192 -13.57 14.41 10.00
N GLN A 193 -14.41 14.90 9.08
CA GLN A 193 -15.79 14.41 8.91
C GLN A 193 -15.94 13.47 7.71
N VAL A 194 -15.00 13.47 6.76
CA VAL A 194 -15.06 12.61 5.57
C VAL A 194 -13.95 11.57 5.58
N CYS A 195 -12.68 11.98 5.53
CA CYS A 195 -11.56 11.07 5.40
C CYS A 195 -11.36 10.19 6.65
N ALA A 196 -11.44 10.76 7.86
CA ALA A 196 -11.28 9.99 9.09
C ALA A 196 -12.31 8.85 9.24
N PRO A 197 -13.63 9.08 9.12
CA PRO A 197 -14.61 7.98 9.16
C PRO A 197 -14.41 6.96 8.03
N LEU A 198 -14.13 7.41 6.81
CA LEU A 198 -13.90 6.51 5.67
C LEU A 198 -12.66 5.65 5.87
N PHE A 199 -11.58 6.21 6.42
CA PHE A 199 -10.38 5.47 6.79
C PHE A 199 -10.72 4.35 7.77
N VAL A 200 -11.40 4.65 8.88
CA VAL A 200 -11.76 3.65 9.90
C VAL A 200 -12.59 2.52 9.30
N VAL A 201 -13.63 2.86 8.55
CA VAL A 201 -14.53 1.86 7.94
C VAL A 201 -13.80 0.99 6.92
N THR A 202 -13.03 1.60 6.02
CA THR A 202 -12.32 0.85 4.97
C THR A 202 -11.13 0.08 5.52
N PHE A 203 -10.42 0.60 6.51
CA PHE A 203 -9.34 -0.11 7.21
C PHE A 203 -9.90 -1.36 7.90
N PHE A 204 -10.98 -1.22 8.67
CA PHE A 204 -11.61 -2.35 9.34
C PHE A 204 -12.10 -3.40 8.35
N TYR A 205 -12.76 -2.98 7.27
CA TYR A 205 -13.27 -3.92 6.27
C TYR A 205 -12.17 -4.63 5.49
N TYR A 206 -11.26 -3.89 4.85
CA TYR A 206 -10.24 -4.48 3.98
C TYR A 206 -9.08 -5.09 4.77
N ARG A 207 -8.56 -4.42 5.80
CA ARG A 207 -7.33 -4.82 6.49
C ARG A 207 -7.55 -5.69 7.72
N VAL A 208 -8.77 -5.71 8.28
CA VAL A 208 -9.11 -6.58 9.42
C VAL A 208 -10.02 -7.73 8.98
N ILE A 209 -11.22 -7.45 8.50
CA ILE A 209 -12.18 -8.50 8.17
C ILE A 209 -11.68 -9.33 6.99
N LEU A 210 -11.53 -8.73 5.81
CA LEU A 210 -11.21 -9.46 4.59
C LEU A 210 -9.82 -10.11 4.63
N TRP A 211 -8.84 -9.43 5.24
CA TRP A 211 -7.48 -9.95 5.38
C TRP A 211 -7.50 -11.32 6.04
N TRP A 212 -8.07 -11.42 7.25
CA TRP A 212 -8.10 -12.67 7.98
C TRP A 212 -9.10 -13.68 7.39
N TYR A 213 -10.28 -13.21 6.98
CA TYR A 213 -11.28 -14.05 6.33
C TYR A 213 -12.01 -13.30 5.19
N PRO A 214 -11.93 -13.78 3.94
CA PRO A 214 -11.49 -15.12 3.54
C PRO A 214 -10.02 -15.23 3.09
N ILE A 215 -9.24 -14.13 3.06
CA ILE A 215 -7.99 -14.09 2.29
C ILE A 215 -6.90 -14.99 2.88
N THR A 216 -6.48 -14.77 4.13
CA THR A 216 -5.46 -15.60 4.80
C THR A 216 -5.89 -17.06 4.85
N VAL A 217 -7.16 -17.35 5.15
CA VAL A 217 -7.68 -18.73 5.16
C VAL A 217 -7.55 -19.41 3.80
N ASN A 218 -7.89 -18.71 2.71
CA ASN A 218 -7.75 -19.26 1.36
C ASN A 218 -6.27 -19.39 0.97
N LEU A 219 -5.43 -18.44 1.35
CA LEU A 219 -4.00 -18.49 1.07
C LEU A 219 -3.35 -19.71 1.73
N LEU A 220 -3.67 -19.97 3.00
CA LEU A 220 -3.18 -21.14 3.73
C LEU A 220 -3.59 -22.45 3.05
N LYS A 221 -4.86 -22.56 2.64
CA LYS A 221 -5.38 -23.74 1.93
C LYS A 221 -4.67 -23.94 0.59
N ASP A 222 -4.61 -22.87 -0.20
CA ASP A 222 -4.02 -22.91 -1.53
C ASP A 222 -2.52 -23.24 -1.47
N VAL A 223 -1.78 -22.65 -0.52
CA VAL A 223 -0.36 -22.95 -0.31
C VAL A 223 -0.18 -24.40 0.12
N SER A 224 -0.98 -24.90 1.06
CA SER A 224 -0.91 -26.31 1.48
C SER A 224 -1.12 -27.27 0.30
N ASP A 225 -2.10 -26.97 -0.56
CA ASP A 225 -2.37 -27.76 -1.75
C ASP A 225 -1.28 -27.60 -2.83
N GLY A 226 -0.73 -26.39 -2.97
CA GLY A 226 0.37 -26.07 -3.87
C GLY A 226 1.67 -26.79 -3.51
N LEU A 227 2.01 -26.85 -2.21
CA LEU A 227 3.19 -27.54 -1.69
C LEU A 227 3.14 -29.05 -1.96
N LYS A 228 1.94 -29.66 -1.90
CA LYS A 228 1.74 -31.08 -2.22
C LYS A 228 1.91 -31.39 -3.71
N LYS A 229 1.58 -30.44 -4.59
CA LYS A 229 1.48 -30.64 -6.05
C LYS A 229 2.67 -30.14 -6.84
N SER A 230 3.39 -29.11 -6.36
CA SER A 230 4.50 -28.47 -7.06
C SER A 230 5.78 -28.56 -6.24
N LYS A 231 6.88 -28.99 -6.88
CA LYS A 231 8.23 -28.89 -6.32
C LYS A 231 8.91 -27.55 -6.63
N THR A 232 8.41 -26.80 -7.61
CA THR A 232 9.01 -25.53 -8.02
C THR A 232 8.57 -24.41 -7.07
N SER A 233 9.53 -23.65 -6.56
CA SER A 233 9.34 -22.45 -5.73
C SER A 233 8.59 -22.64 -4.40
N GLN A 234 8.68 -23.81 -3.77
CA GLN A 234 8.08 -24.08 -2.46
C GLN A 234 8.53 -23.08 -1.39
N TRP A 235 9.80 -22.65 -1.44
CA TRP A 235 10.33 -21.65 -0.51
C TRP A 235 9.57 -20.32 -0.59
N VAL A 236 9.10 -19.91 -1.78
CA VAL A 236 8.31 -18.70 -1.96
C VAL A 236 6.98 -18.85 -1.22
N MET A 237 6.35 -20.02 -1.33
CA MET A 237 5.10 -20.28 -0.61
C MET A 237 5.27 -20.21 0.91
N TYR A 238 6.37 -20.76 1.44
CA TYR A 238 6.68 -20.64 2.86
C TYR A 238 6.95 -19.19 3.28
N LEU A 239 7.71 -18.44 2.48
CA LEU A 239 7.97 -17.02 2.71
C LEU A 239 6.65 -16.23 2.78
N LEU A 240 5.68 -16.54 1.92
CA LEU A 240 4.40 -15.86 1.92
C LEU A 240 3.60 -16.13 3.19
N LEU A 241 3.53 -17.38 3.64
CA LEU A 241 2.85 -17.69 4.89
C LEU A 241 3.56 -17.04 6.09
N LEU A 242 4.89 -17.02 6.05
CA LEU A 242 5.71 -16.39 7.07
C LEU A 242 5.48 -14.88 7.15
N LEU A 243 5.22 -14.20 6.03
CA LEU A 243 5.00 -12.76 6.00
C LEU A 243 3.53 -12.37 6.14
N ASP A 244 2.58 -13.17 5.65
CA ASP A 244 1.14 -12.87 5.72
C ASP A 244 0.65 -12.75 7.18
N VAL A 245 1.01 -13.71 8.03
CA VAL A 245 0.53 -13.74 9.42
C VAL A 245 1.05 -12.55 10.25
N PRO A 246 2.36 -12.25 10.31
CA PRO A 246 2.85 -11.06 11.01
C PRO A 246 2.29 -9.76 10.44
N MET A 247 2.14 -9.65 9.11
CA MET A 247 1.56 -8.46 8.48
C MET A 247 0.08 -8.29 8.82
N GLY A 248 -0.66 -9.40 8.93
CA GLY A 248 -2.05 -9.40 9.42
C GLY A 248 -2.14 -8.97 10.88
N PHE A 249 -1.23 -9.43 11.75
CA PHE A 249 -1.18 -8.98 13.15
C PHE A 249 -0.82 -7.50 13.26
N LEU A 250 0.04 -7.00 12.38
CA LEU A 250 0.34 -5.58 12.29
C LEU A 250 -0.91 -4.75 11.95
N GLN A 251 -1.81 -5.26 11.10
CA GLN A 251 -3.10 -4.60 10.84
C GLN A 251 -3.96 -4.54 12.11
N LEU A 252 -3.99 -5.61 12.91
CA LEU A 252 -4.73 -5.63 14.19
C LEU A 252 -4.13 -4.65 15.21
N TYR A 253 -2.80 -4.56 15.27
CA TYR A 253 -2.11 -3.58 16.10
C TYR A 253 -2.50 -2.14 15.72
N TRP A 254 -2.49 -1.80 14.43
CA TRP A 254 -2.93 -0.49 13.97
C TRP A 254 -4.41 -0.24 14.23
N MET A 255 -5.28 -1.25 14.07
CA MET A 255 -6.69 -1.13 14.45
C MET A 255 -6.86 -0.81 15.94
N ALA A 256 -6.05 -1.42 16.82
CA ALA A 256 -6.09 -1.11 18.24
C ALA A 256 -5.71 0.36 18.52
N LEU A 257 -4.70 0.90 17.84
CA LEU A 257 -4.32 2.31 17.94
C LEU A 257 -5.43 3.25 17.45
N ILE A 258 -6.12 2.88 16.35
CA ILE A 258 -7.26 3.64 15.83
C ILE A 258 -8.38 3.69 16.88
N VAL A 259 -8.73 2.54 17.48
CA VAL A 259 -9.77 2.46 18.52
C VAL A 259 -9.40 3.28 19.76
N GLN A 260 -8.14 3.20 20.21
CA GLN A 260 -7.65 4.00 21.34
C GLN A 260 -7.77 5.50 21.07
N THR A 261 -7.41 5.92 19.85
CA THR A 261 -7.52 7.33 19.43
C THR A 261 -8.97 7.79 19.43
N LEU A 262 -9.90 6.99 18.89
CA LEU A 262 -11.33 7.31 18.89
C LEU A 262 -11.91 7.38 20.30
N HIS A 263 -11.51 6.46 21.18
CA HIS A 263 -11.95 6.47 22.57
C HIS A 263 -11.49 7.74 23.30
N ALA A 264 -10.23 8.14 23.12
CA ALA A 264 -9.69 9.36 23.70
C ALA A 264 -10.36 10.65 23.18
N GLN A 265 -10.94 10.64 21.97
CA GLN A 265 -11.70 11.77 21.43
C GLN A 265 -13.13 11.88 21.97
N MET A 266 -13.69 10.78 22.50
CA MET A 266 -15.05 10.75 23.07
C MET A 266 -15.08 11.01 24.58
N SER A 267 -13.96 10.80 25.27
CA SER A 267 -13.79 11.05 26.72
C SER A 267 -13.43 12.49 27.01
#